data_AF-A0A346PK54-F1
#
_entry.id   AF-A0A346PK54-F1
#
_cell.length_a   1.000
_cell.length_b   1.000
_cell.length_c   1.000
_cell.angle_alpha   90.00
_cell.angle_beta   90.00
_cell.angle_gamma   90.00
#
_symmetry.space_group_name_H-M   'P 1'
#
loop_
_entity.id
_entity.type
_entity.pdbx_description
1 polymer ?
#
loop_
_entity_poly.entity_id
_entity_poly.type
_entity_poly.pdbx_seq_one_letter_code
_entity_poly.pdbx_strand_id
1 'polypeptide(L)'
;MPPTNDSLEWSDSAGLRIADLETHPLTAVYRHDVHKLRGRSHDAAADEIAGIRVNETVPLHADRDAALLSRPEGRPEQTVDNHLSPARLSLLTGEPIATRLPRDTETIVDLIEPTDPAELHATWLTSTTPAAYNESVYYPYTSLKFHTLLAGALLDNYRAGHTFDELWLTATPTAPAEHTPEGALASEAVDPHRTILWAPPLALHVTATPGDRPATRLGAHPTRSFADVWTSLPYHPIDVDSERQWRLLDAQLRRIRSWSTALQFIEEFVTEHASSGGERRAI
;
A
#
# COMPACT_ATOMS: atom_id res chain seq x y z
N MET A 1 15.06 39.06 -12.50
CA MET A 1 14.52 38.09 -13.47
C MET A 1 14.75 36.71 -12.90
N PRO A 2 13.70 35.97 -12.53
CA PRO A 2 13.86 34.59 -12.11
C PRO A 2 14.10 33.72 -13.36
N PRO A 3 14.90 32.64 -13.27
CA PRO A 3 15.03 31.71 -14.38
C PRO A 3 13.70 30.99 -14.60
N THR A 4 13.34 30.89 -15.86
CA THR A 4 12.16 30.21 -16.39
C THR A 4 12.22 28.71 -16.11
N ASN A 5 11.05 28.18 -15.74
CA ASN A 5 10.74 26.78 -15.51
C ASN A 5 11.03 25.94 -16.77
N ASP A 6 12.21 25.33 -16.84
CA ASP A 6 12.53 24.37 -17.90
C ASP A 6 11.80 23.06 -17.58
N SER A 7 10.87 22.72 -18.47
CA SER A 7 10.03 21.54 -18.39
C SER A 7 10.94 20.33 -18.59
N LEU A 8 11.29 19.68 -17.48
CA LEU A 8 12.00 18.40 -17.49
C LEU A 8 11.11 17.36 -18.18
N GLU A 9 11.30 17.18 -19.50
CA GLU A 9 10.72 16.08 -20.28
C GLU A 9 11.49 14.80 -19.93
N TRP A 10 10.88 13.93 -19.12
CA TRP A 10 11.38 12.57 -18.89
C TRP A 10 10.57 11.61 -19.75
N SER A 11 11.22 10.95 -20.72
CA SER A 11 10.61 9.88 -21.51
C SER A 11 10.98 8.52 -20.93
N ASP A 12 9.98 7.69 -20.64
CA ASP A 12 10.16 6.28 -20.30
C ASP A 12 10.52 5.46 -21.56
N SER A 13 11.17 4.31 -21.39
CA SER A 13 11.37 3.22 -22.36
C SER A 13 10.09 2.68 -23.02
N ALA A 14 8.92 2.98 -22.46
CA ALA A 14 7.60 2.75 -23.07
C ALA A 14 7.03 3.98 -23.83
N GLY A 15 7.74 5.10 -23.84
CA GLY A 15 7.38 6.32 -24.58
C GLY A 15 6.23 7.15 -24.00
N LEU A 16 5.58 6.71 -22.91
CA LEU A 16 4.48 7.46 -22.30
C LEU A 16 5.01 8.68 -21.52
N ARG A 17 4.58 9.87 -21.91
CA ARG A 17 4.84 11.11 -21.17
C ARG A 17 3.74 11.29 -20.11
N ILE A 18 4.05 11.94 -18.98
CA ILE A 18 3.02 12.32 -17.99
C ILE A 18 1.88 13.14 -18.64
N ALA A 19 2.18 13.86 -19.72
CA ALA A 19 1.22 14.61 -20.52
C ALA A 19 0.19 13.75 -21.28
N ASP A 20 0.40 12.44 -21.38
CA ASP A 20 -0.48 11.51 -22.10
C ASP A 20 -1.58 10.94 -21.19
N LEU A 21 -1.54 11.23 -19.87
CA LEU A 21 -2.60 10.85 -18.94
C LEU A 21 -3.75 11.84 -19.01
N GLU A 22 -4.97 11.31 -19.09
CA GLU A 22 -6.18 12.14 -19.01
C GLU A 22 -6.50 12.51 -17.55
N THR A 23 -6.07 11.64 -16.62
CA THR A 23 -6.23 11.82 -15.17
C THR A 23 -4.94 12.32 -14.52
N HIS A 24 -5.05 13.16 -13.48
CA HIS A 24 -3.90 13.57 -12.68
C HIS A 24 -3.11 12.33 -12.18
N PRO A 25 -1.77 12.27 -12.26
CA PRO A 25 -1.01 11.04 -12.00
C PRO A 25 -1.28 10.38 -10.63
N LEU A 26 -1.44 11.19 -9.57
CA LEU A 26 -1.76 10.66 -8.24
C LEU A 26 -3.21 10.19 -8.11
N THR A 27 -4.12 10.65 -8.97
CA THR A 27 -5.48 10.07 -9.05
C THR A 27 -5.42 8.75 -9.85
N ALA A 28 -4.65 8.71 -10.94
CA ALA A 28 -4.49 7.53 -11.78
C ALA A 28 -3.92 6.33 -11.01
N VAL A 29 -2.93 6.53 -10.13
CA VAL A 29 -2.33 5.44 -9.33
C VAL A 29 -3.35 4.74 -8.42
N TYR A 30 -4.29 5.46 -7.81
CA TYR A 30 -5.35 4.85 -6.99
C TYR A 30 -6.46 4.20 -7.81
N ARG A 31 -6.42 4.32 -9.14
CA ARG A 31 -7.42 3.77 -10.06
C ARG A 31 -6.83 2.70 -11.00
N HIS A 32 -5.51 2.50 -11.02
CA HIS A 32 -4.83 1.73 -12.07
C HIS A 32 -5.07 0.20 -12.02
N ASP A 33 -5.32 -0.35 -10.84
CA ASP A 33 -5.37 -1.81 -10.64
C ASP A 33 -6.76 -2.30 -10.21
N VAL A 34 -7.78 -1.47 -10.37
CA VAL A 34 -9.17 -1.75 -9.98
C VAL A 34 -9.76 -2.93 -10.76
N HIS A 35 -9.23 -3.23 -11.95
CA HIS A 35 -9.59 -4.43 -12.71
C HIS A 35 -9.36 -5.74 -11.94
N LYS A 36 -8.40 -5.78 -11.00
CA LYS A 36 -8.11 -6.94 -10.15
C LYS A 36 -9.26 -7.26 -9.18
N LEU A 37 -9.97 -6.25 -8.68
CA LEU A 37 -11.18 -6.45 -7.89
C LEU A 37 -12.25 -7.21 -8.66
N ARG A 38 -12.23 -7.12 -9.99
CA ARG A 38 -13.19 -7.79 -10.88
C ARG A 38 -12.65 -9.10 -11.44
N GLY A 39 -11.50 -9.58 -10.95
CA GLY A 39 -10.86 -10.81 -11.40
C GLY A 39 -10.47 -10.78 -12.89
N ARG A 40 -10.22 -9.60 -13.44
CA ARG A 40 -9.83 -9.44 -14.85
C ARG A 40 -8.31 -9.38 -14.96
N SER A 41 -7.80 -9.78 -16.12
CA SER A 41 -6.42 -9.44 -16.51
C SER A 41 -6.34 -7.97 -16.92
N HIS A 42 -5.12 -7.45 -16.99
CA HIS A 42 -4.87 -6.11 -17.49
C HIS A 42 -5.38 -5.93 -18.94
N ASP A 43 -5.18 -6.92 -19.82
CA ASP A 43 -5.66 -6.88 -21.22
C ASP A 43 -7.19 -6.86 -21.35
N ALA A 44 -7.91 -7.30 -20.31
CA ALA A 44 -9.36 -7.29 -20.23
C ALA A 44 -9.90 -6.20 -19.30
N ALA A 45 -9.02 -5.30 -18.82
CA ALA A 45 -9.40 -4.19 -17.96
C ALA A 45 -10.37 -3.27 -18.70
N ALA A 46 -11.37 -2.77 -17.96
CA ALA A 46 -12.22 -1.73 -18.50
C ALA A 46 -11.49 -0.39 -18.32
N ASP A 47 -11.53 0.43 -19.35
CA ASP A 47 -11.02 1.80 -19.36
C ASP A 47 -11.82 2.74 -18.43
N GLU A 48 -13.09 2.41 -18.18
CA GLU A 48 -14.00 3.18 -17.34
C GLU A 48 -14.88 2.28 -16.47
N ILE A 49 -15.25 2.79 -15.30
CA ILE A 49 -16.28 2.22 -14.41
C ILE A 49 -17.21 3.35 -14.01
N ALA A 50 -18.50 3.23 -14.33
CA ALA A 50 -19.52 4.25 -14.05
C ALA A 50 -19.14 5.67 -14.57
N GLY A 51 -18.44 5.75 -15.71
CA GLY A 51 -17.97 7.01 -16.30
C GLY A 51 -16.69 7.58 -15.66
N ILE A 52 -16.08 6.87 -14.72
CA ILE A 52 -14.80 7.22 -14.09
C ILE A 52 -13.68 6.47 -14.80
N ARG A 53 -12.69 7.21 -15.31
CA ARG A 53 -11.48 6.66 -15.94
C ARG A 53 -10.66 5.85 -14.93
N VAL A 54 -10.29 4.63 -15.30
CA VAL A 54 -9.55 3.68 -14.45
C VAL A 54 -8.54 2.89 -15.28
N ASN A 55 -7.65 2.16 -14.61
CA ASN A 55 -6.66 1.29 -15.25
C ASN A 55 -5.70 1.99 -16.23
N GLU A 56 -5.48 3.29 -16.05
CA GLU A 56 -4.41 4.03 -16.72
C GLU A 56 -3.04 3.59 -16.17
N THR A 57 -2.02 3.61 -17.03
CA THR A 57 -0.65 3.27 -16.64
C THR A 57 -0.13 4.25 -15.58
N VAL A 58 0.52 3.71 -14.54
CA VAL A 58 1.20 4.52 -13.52
C VAL A 58 2.57 4.96 -14.06
N PRO A 59 2.87 6.28 -14.09
CA PRO A 59 4.12 6.77 -14.67
C PRO A 59 5.32 6.55 -13.73
N LEU A 60 6.51 6.88 -14.24
CA LEU A 60 7.79 6.86 -13.49
C LEU A 60 8.14 5.48 -12.90
N HIS A 61 7.69 4.41 -13.55
CA HIS A 61 7.87 3.02 -13.10
C HIS A 61 7.34 2.71 -11.68
N ALA A 62 6.54 3.58 -11.07
CA ALA A 62 6.17 3.46 -9.67
C ALA A 62 5.39 2.17 -9.37
N ASP A 63 4.51 1.73 -10.27
CA ASP A 63 3.82 0.43 -10.17
C ASP A 63 4.80 -0.76 -10.25
N ARG A 64 5.73 -0.73 -11.21
CA ARG A 64 6.75 -1.78 -11.37
C ARG A 64 7.62 -1.91 -10.11
N ASP A 65 8.07 -0.79 -9.58
CA ASP A 65 8.91 -0.76 -8.39
C ASP A 65 8.14 -1.19 -7.13
N ALA A 66 6.86 -0.79 -6.99
CA ALA A 66 5.98 -1.27 -5.92
C ALA A 66 5.79 -2.79 -5.96
N ALA A 67 5.62 -3.35 -7.17
CA ALA A 67 5.56 -4.79 -7.35
C ALA A 67 6.85 -5.49 -6.89
N LEU A 68 8.03 -4.94 -7.21
CA LEU A 68 9.33 -5.51 -6.79
C LEU A 68 9.55 -5.49 -5.26
N LEU A 69 8.87 -4.62 -4.53
CA LEU A 69 8.84 -4.65 -3.06
C LEU A 69 8.09 -5.87 -2.52
N SER A 70 7.14 -6.43 -3.29
CA SER A 70 6.22 -7.45 -2.79
C SER A 70 6.39 -8.82 -3.44
N ARG A 71 6.94 -8.88 -4.66
CA ARG A 71 7.18 -10.12 -5.43
C ARG A 71 8.56 -10.11 -6.10
N PRO A 72 9.17 -11.28 -6.36
CA PRO A 72 10.43 -11.36 -7.09
C PRO A 72 10.27 -10.87 -8.53
N GLU A 73 11.38 -10.40 -9.10
CA GLU A 73 11.47 -10.11 -10.53
C GLU A 73 11.36 -11.40 -11.36
N GLY A 74 10.88 -11.25 -12.60
CA GLY A 74 10.82 -12.32 -13.59
C GLY A 74 9.46 -13.01 -13.65
N ARG A 75 9.45 -14.22 -14.22
CA ARG A 75 8.21 -15.00 -14.38
C ARG A 75 7.73 -15.44 -13.01
N PRO A 76 6.48 -15.13 -12.63
CA PRO A 76 5.97 -15.50 -11.33
C PRO A 76 5.81 -17.02 -11.22
N GLU A 77 6.17 -17.54 -10.05
CA GLU A 77 5.94 -18.93 -9.63
C GLU A 77 4.86 -18.93 -8.55
N GLN A 78 3.91 -19.85 -8.68
CA GLN A 78 2.80 -19.97 -7.73
C GLN A 78 3.35 -20.40 -6.36
N THR A 79 3.10 -19.61 -5.31
CA THR A 79 3.63 -19.93 -3.97
C THR A 79 2.70 -20.80 -3.13
N VAL A 80 1.44 -20.97 -3.55
CA VAL A 80 0.45 -21.82 -2.89
C VAL A 80 -0.29 -22.63 -3.95
N ASP A 81 -0.09 -23.95 -3.93
CA ASP A 81 -0.69 -24.87 -4.89
C ASP A 81 -2.22 -24.73 -4.90
N ASN A 82 -2.81 -24.76 -6.11
CA ASN A 82 -4.25 -24.69 -6.35
C ASN A 82 -4.98 -23.41 -5.89
N HIS A 83 -4.27 -22.41 -5.34
CA HIS A 83 -4.86 -21.10 -5.10
C HIS A 83 -4.83 -20.24 -6.36
N LEU A 84 -5.94 -20.25 -7.11
CA LEU A 84 -6.12 -19.44 -8.33
C LEU A 84 -7.11 -18.28 -8.13
N SER A 85 -7.54 -18.06 -6.89
CA SER A 85 -8.51 -17.03 -6.54
C SER A 85 -7.84 -15.65 -6.38
N PRO A 86 -8.46 -14.56 -6.85
CA PRO A 86 -8.05 -13.20 -6.50
C PRO A 86 -8.24 -12.86 -5.02
N ALA A 87 -8.97 -13.68 -4.25
CA ALA A 87 -9.07 -13.51 -2.82
C ALA A 87 -7.69 -13.67 -2.16
N ARG A 88 -7.34 -12.74 -1.28
CA ARG A 88 -6.12 -12.83 -0.48
C ARG A 88 -6.29 -13.87 0.62
N LEU A 89 -5.22 -14.61 0.92
CA LEU A 89 -5.10 -15.45 2.11
C LEU A 89 -4.62 -14.61 3.30
N SER A 90 -5.25 -14.79 4.47
CA SER A 90 -4.73 -14.23 5.71
C SER A 90 -3.47 -14.97 6.16
N LEU A 91 -2.47 -14.22 6.63
CA LEU A 91 -1.33 -14.84 7.33
C LEU A 91 -1.67 -15.28 8.75
N LEU A 92 -2.74 -14.75 9.35
CA LEU A 92 -3.19 -15.15 10.69
C LEU A 92 -3.90 -16.50 10.66
N THR A 93 -4.81 -16.69 9.70
CA THR A 93 -5.68 -17.88 9.66
C THR A 93 -5.32 -18.87 8.55
N GLY A 94 -4.62 -18.42 7.50
CA GLY A 94 -4.39 -19.21 6.28
C GLY A 94 -5.59 -19.27 5.33
N GLU A 95 -6.72 -18.66 5.70
CA GLU A 95 -7.97 -18.74 4.94
C GLU A 95 -8.16 -17.55 3.98
N PRO A 96 -8.90 -17.73 2.86
CA PRO A 96 -9.30 -16.62 2.00
C PRO A 96 -10.17 -15.60 2.73
N ILE A 97 -9.83 -14.31 2.64
CA ILE A 97 -10.63 -13.22 3.23
C ILE A 97 -11.94 -13.01 2.47
N ALA A 98 -11.87 -12.97 1.14
CA ALA A 98 -13.04 -12.83 0.28
C ALA A 98 -13.51 -14.19 -0.24
N THR A 99 -14.81 -14.46 -0.12
CA THR A 99 -15.44 -15.66 -0.71
C THR A 99 -15.94 -15.43 -2.13
N ARG A 100 -16.09 -14.17 -2.55
CA ARG A 100 -16.57 -13.76 -3.86
C ARG A 100 -15.94 -12.42 -4.25
N LEU A 101 -15.76 -12.21 -5.55
CA LEU A 101 -15.45 -10.87 -6.09
C LEU A 101 -16.57 -9.89 -5.73
N PRO A 102 -16.28 -8.57 -5.64
CA PRO A 102 -17.30 -7.56 -5.47
C PRO A 102 -18.22 -7.64 -6.69
N ARG A 103 -19.48 -8.00 -6.44
CA ARG A 103 -20.52 -8.00 -7.48
C ARG A 103 -21.14 -6.63 -7.64
N ASP A 104 -21.02 -5.84 -6.58
CA ASP A 104 -21.56 -4.50 -6.50
C ASP A 104 -20.57 -3.52 -7.11
N THR A 105 -21.05 -2.76 -8.08
CA THR A 105 -20.26 -1.69 -8.70
C THR A 105 -20.17 -0.49 -7.76
N GLU A 106 -21.14 -0.30 -6.87
CA GLU A 106 -21.18 0.78 -5.88
C GLU A 106 -19.94 0.73 -4.98
N THR A 107 -19.59 -0.43 -4.41
CA THR A 107 -18.38 -0.58 -3.59
C THR A 107 -17.09 -0.22 -4.32
N ILE A 108 -17.03 -0.46 -5.64
CA ILE A 108 -15.86 -0.08 -6.45
C ILE A 108 -15.91 1.41 -6.74
N VAL A 109 -17.08 1.98 -7.02
CA VAL A 109 -17.29 3.40 -7.26
C VAL A 109 -16.89 4.21 -6.03
N ASP A 110 -17.33 3.84 -4.82
CA ASP A 110 -16.96 4.52 -3.57
C ASP A 110 -15.44 4.58 -3.38
N LEU A 111 -14.70 3.57 -3.85
CA LEU A 111 -13.24 3.52 -3.77
C LEU A 111 -12.54 4.47 -4.76
N ILE A 112 -13.17 4.79 -5.89
CA ILE A 112 -12.54 5.52 -7.01
C ILE A 112 -13.17 6.89 -7.31
N GLU A 113 -14.37 7.16 -6.81
CA GLU A 113 -15.14 8.38 -7.05
C GLU A 113 -14.41 9.65 -6.62
N PRO A 114 -13.71 9.69 -5.45
CA PRO A 114 -13.02 10.90 -5.02
C PRO A 114 -12.06 11.40 -6.12
N THR A 115 -12.07 12.72 -6.32
CA THR A 115 -11.29 13.37 -7.39
C THR A 115 -10.03 14.03 -6.85
N ASP A 116 -10.04 14.44 -5.58
CA ASP A 116 -8.85 14.86 -4.87
C ASP A 116 -7.95 13.64 -4.62
N PRO A 117 -6.69 13.65 -5.10
CA PRO A 117 -5.74 12.60 -4.79
C PRO A 117 -5.60 12.30 -3.29
N ALA A 118 -5.66 13.31 -2.41
CA ALA A 118 -5.52 13.10 -0.97
C ALA A 118 -6.72 12.32 -0.40
N GLU A 119 -7.94 12.61 -0.86
CA GLU A 119 -9.15 11.85 -0.52
C GLU A 119 -9.10 10.41 -1.05
N LEU A 120 -8.56 10.19 -2.26
CA LEU A 120 -8.33 8.84 -2.78
C LEU A 120 -7.32 8.07 -1.93
N HIS A 121 -6.21 8.71 -1.56
CA HIS A 121 -5.22 8.10 -0.67
C HIS A 121 -5.83 7.70 0.67
N ALA A 122 -6.58 8.59 1.31
CA ALA A 122 -7.29 8.32 2.55
C ALA A 122 -8.29 7.17 2.40
N THR A 123 -9.10 7.18 1.33
CA THR A 123 -10.06 6.12 1.01
C THR A 123 -9.37 4.77 0.87
N TRP A 124 -8.26 4.69 0.13
CA TRP A 124 -7.47 3.45 0.00
C TRP A 124 -6.84 3.03 1.33
N LEU A 125 -6.30 3.98 2.09
CA LEU A 125 -5.64 3.76 3.37
C LEU A 125 -6.57 3.15 4.42
N THR A 126 -7.87 3.44 4.38
CA THR A 126 -8.85 2.91 5.34
C THR A 126 -9.77 1.84 4.78
N SER A 127 -9.70 1.52 3.49
CA SER A 127 -10.60 0.55 2.87
C SER A 127 -10.24 -0.90 3.21
N THR A 128 -11.25 -1.72 3.49
CA THR A 128 -11.14 -3.18 3.67
C THR A 128 -11.36 -3.94 2.36
N THR A 129 -12.03 -3.33 1.37
CA THR A 129 -12.35 -3.96 0.09
C THR A 129 -11.08 -4.37 -0.68
N PRO A 130 -10.16 -3.47 -1.05
CA PRO A 130 -8.93 -3.87 -1.74
C PRO A 130 -7.97 -4.63 -0.82
N ALA A 131 -8.12 -4.55 0.50
CA ALA A 131 -7.34 -5.36 1.45
C ALA A 131 -7.73 -6.85 1.40
N ALA A 132 -8.92 -7.20 0.90
CA ALA A 132 -9.38 -8.57 0.80
C ALA A 132 -8.89 -9.33 -0.45
N TYR A 133 -8.25 -8.62 -1.39
CA TYR A 133 -7.78 -9.19 -2.67
C TYR A 133 -6.27 -9.14 -2.79
N ASN A 134 -5.71 -10.15 -3.45
CA ASN A 134 -4.29 -10.19 -3.71
C ASN A 134 -3.87 -9.25 -4.84
N GLU A 135 -2.64 -8.77 -4.77
CA GLU A 135 -2.02 -8.02 -5.86
C GLU A 135 -1.81 -8.92 -7.09
N SER A 136 -1.50 -10.20 -6.83
CA SER A 136 -1.23 -11.22 -7.83
C SER A 136 -1.64 -12.59 -7.31
N VAL A 137 -2.34 -13.35 -8.15
CA VAL A 137 -2.80 -14.72 -7.83
C VAL A 137 -1.64 -15.69 -7.54
N TYR A 138 -0.43 -15.38 -8.05
CA TYR A 138 0.77 -16.16 -7.76
C TYR A 138 1.31 -15.95 -6.34
N TYR A 139 0.96 -14.83 -5.70
CA TYR A 139 1.43 -14.43 -4.38
C TYR A 139 0.22 -14.09 -3.48
N PRO A 140 -0.55 -15.09 -3.04
CA PRO A 140 -1.88 -14.88 -2.48
C PRO A 140 -1.91 -14.22 -1.10
N TYR A 141 -0.76 -14.02 -0.46
CA TYR A 141 -0.63 -13.24 0.79
C TYR A 141 -0.33 -11.76 0.56
N THR A 142 -0.11 -11.33 -0.68
CA THR A 142 -0.01 -9.90 -1.02
C THR A 142 -1.38 -9.25 -0.97
N SER A 143 -1.43 -7.94 -0.78
CA SER A 143 -2.66 -7.14 -0.72
C SER A 143 -2.67 -6.09 -1.83
N LEU A 144 -3.79 -6.01 -2.55
CA LEU A 144 -4.01 -4.99 -3.57
C LEU A 144 -3.99 -3.58 -2.96
N LYS A 145 -4.55 -3.42 -1.75
CA LYS A 145 -4.48 -2.16 -0.99
C LYS A 145 -3.05 -1.70 -0.84
N PHE A 146 -2.20 -2.54 -0.25
CA PHE A 146 -0.83 -2.15 0.08
C PHE A 146 0.08 -2.04 -1.15
N HIS A 147 -0.16 -2.81 -2.21
CA HIS A 147 0.49 -2.57 -3.50
C HIS A 147 0.20 -1.16 -4.01
N THR A 148 -1.07 -0.77 -4.03
CA THR A 148 -1.51 0.53 -4.56
C THR A 148 -1.01 1.69 -3.68
N LEU A 149 -1.03 1.54 -2.36
CA LEU A 149 -0.46 2.54 -1.43
C LEU A 149 1.05 2.70 -1.61
N LEU A 150 1.79 1.60 -1.79
CA LEU A 150 3.23 1.64 -2.10
C LEU A 150 3.48 2.34 -3.44
N ALA A 151 2.72 2.01 -4.49
CA ALA A 151 2.82 2.67 -5.79
C ALA A 151 2.54 4.18 -5.68
N GLY A 152 1.55 4.58 -4.89
CA GLY A 152 1.26 5.99 -4.61
C GLY A 152 2.42 6.72 -3.91
N ALA A 153 3.02 6.10 -2.89
CA ALA A 153 4.15 6.68 -2.17
C ALA A 153 5.41 6.80 -3.03
N LEU A 154 5.69 5.79 -3.87
CA LEU A 154 6.80 5.85 -4.82
C LEU A 154 6.55 6.93 -5.87
N LEU A 155 5.37 6.95 -6.48
CA LEU A 155 5.02 7.94 -7.50
C LEU A 155 5.15 9.37 -6.96
N ASP A 156 4.64 9.64 -5.77
CA ASP A 156 4.74 10.98 -5.19
C ASP A 156 6.20 11.37 -4.90
N ASN A 157 7.09 10.41 -4.61
CA ASN A 157 8.51 10.71 -4.33
C ASN A 157 9.25 10.97 -5.64
N TYR A 158 8.98 10.13 -6.63
CA TYR A 158 9.58 10.23 -7.95
C TYR A 158 9.15 11.51 -8.67
N ARG A 159 7.88 11.93 -8.52
CA ARG A 159 7.40 13.22 -9.02
C ARG A 159 8.08 14.42 -8.35
N ALA A 160 8.49 14.29 -7.09
CA ALA A 160 9.28 15.29 -6.39
C ALA A 160 10.77 15.28 -6.78
N GLY A 161 11.18 14.41 -7.71
CA GLY A 161 12.54 14.31 -8.23
C GLY A 161 13.45 13.37 -7.45
N HIS A 162 12.90 12.57 -6.53
CA HIS A 162 13.67 11.62 -5.74
C HIS A 162 13.80 10.27 -6.41
N THR A 163 14.93 9.59 -6.20
CA THR A 163 15.14 8.20 -6.63
C THR A 163 14.88 7.22 -5.50
N PHE A 164 14.74 5.92 -5.81
CA PHE A 164 14.41 4.90 -4.81
C PHE A 164 15.43 4.83 -3.65
N ASP A 165 16.71 4.96 -3.95
CA ASP A 165 17.80 4.94 -2.96
C ASP A 165 17.81 6.15 -2.02
N GLU A 166 17.03 7.18 -2.36
CA GLU A 166 16.79 8.34 -1.52
C GLU A 166 15.64 8.14 -0.52
N LEU A 167 14.92 7.01 -0.58
CA LEU A 167 13.73 6.79 0.22
C LEU A 167 14.03 6.14 1.57
N TRP A 168 13.20 6.50 2.53
CA TRP A 168 13.24 6.01 3.91
C TRP A 168 11.91 5.43 4.32
N LEU A 169 11.96 4.42 5.18
CA LEU A 169 10.84 4.02 6.02
C LEU A 169 10.90 4.81 7.32
N THR A 170 9.80 5.48 7.65
CA THR A 170 9.60 6.12 8.96
C THR A 170 8.42 5.46 9.65
N ALA A 171 8.54 5.22 10.94
CA ALA A 171 7.39 4.88 11.78
C ALA A 171 7.04 6.09 12.67
N THR A 172 5.76 6.34 12.86
CA THR A 172 5.28 7.36 13.79
C THR A 172 4.21 6.77 14.69
N PRO A 173 4.27 7.00 16.01
CA PRO A 173 3.18 6.61 16.91
C PRO A 173 1.86 7.24 16.48
N THR A 174 0.77 6.49 16.59
CA THR A 174 -0.59 6.97 16.31
C THR A 174 -1.49 6.70 17.50
N ALA A 175 -2.28 7.68 17.91
CA ALA A 175 -3.38 7.46 18.85
C ALA A 175 -4.53 6.70 18.16
N PRO A 176 -5.40 6.02 18.93
CA PRO A 176 -6.67 5.53 18.39
C PRO A 176 -7.45 6.67 17.74
N ALA A 177 -7.84 6.46 16.49
CA ALA A 177 -8.64 7.39 15.71
C ALA A 177 -9.72 6.59 14.97
N GLU A 178 -10.78 7.28 14.54
CA GLU A 178 -11.77 6.68 13.68
C GLU A 178 -11.11 6.32 12.35
N HIS A 179 -11.13 5.03 12.00
CA HIS A 179 -10.44 4.51 10.82
C HIS A 179 -11.30 4.71 9.56
N THR A 180 -11.58 5.97 9.25
CA THR A 180 -12.38 6.44 8.11
C THR A 180 -11.55 7.39 7.24
N PRO A 181 -11.94 7.63 5.97
CA PRO A 181 -11.24 8.58 5.12
C PRO A 181 -11.16 9.99 5.75
N GLU A 182 -12.24 10.46 6.37
CA GLU A 182 -12.28 11.76 7.06
C GLU A 182 -11.34 11.77 8.26
N GLY A 183 -11.29 10.67 9.03
CA GLY A 183 -10.36 10.51 10.14
C GLY A 183 -8.90 10.52 9.69
N ALA A 184 -8.61 9.88 8.55
CA ALA A 184 -7.27 9.89 7.97
C ALA A 184 -6.86 11.30 7.51
N LEU A 185 -7.74 12.02 6.81
CA LEU A 185 -7.51 13.40 6.35
C LEU A 185 -7.31 14.39 7.50
N ALA A 186 -7.98 14.17 8.63
CA ALA A 186 -7.85 15.01 9.81
C ALA A 186 -6.64 14.64 10.70
N SER A 187 -5.98 13.51 10.44
CA SER A 187 -4.89 13.02 11.30
C SER A 187 -3.55 13.65 10.94
N GLU A 188 -2.89 14.27 11.92
CA GLU A 188 -1.51 14.74 11.76
C GLU A 188 -0.49 13.59 11.54
N ALA A 189 -0.89 12.35 11.82
CA ALA A 189 -0.06 11.18 11.59
C ALA A 189 -0.17 10.62 10.16
N VAL A 190 -1.06 11.18 9.32
CA VAL A 190 -1.23 10.82 7.92
C VAL A 190 -0.63 11.93 7.05
N ASP A 191 0.37 11.56 6.27
CA ASP A 191 1.00 12.39 5.25
C ASP A 191 0.47 11.89 3.88
N PRO A 192 -0.33 12.71 3.16
CA PRO A 192 -0.94 12.32 1.91
C PRO A 192 0.05 11.68 0.95
N HIS A 193 -0.32 10.54 0.39
CA HIS A 193 0.49 9.69 -0.49
C HIS A 193 1.71 9.04 0.15
N ARG A 194 2.30 9.60 1.20
CA ARG A 194 3.49 9.07 1.88
C ARG A 194 3.14 7.97 2.88
N THR A 195 2.00 8.07 3.56
CA THR A 195 1.56 7.07 4.53
C THR A 195 1.09 5.81 3.82
N ILE A 196 1.74 4.68 4.09
CA ILE A 196 1.44 3.37 3.49
C ILE A 196 0.72 2.43 4.45
N LEU A 197 0.65 2.77 5.74
CA LEU A 197 -0.10 2.08 6.77
C LEU A 197 -0.49 3.09 7.85
N TRP A 198 -1.73 3.04 8.32
CA TRP A 198 -2.21 3.83 9.44
C TRP A 198 -3.05 2.95 10.35
N ALA A 199 -2.43 2.35 11.38
CA ALA A 199 -3.10 1.40 12.26
C ALA A 199 -2.54 1.52 13.69
N PRO A 200 -3.35 1.80 14.72
CA PRO A 200 -2.84 1.87 16.10
C PRO A 200 -2.04 0.62 16.47
N PRO A 201 -0.78 0.74 16.93
CA PRO A 201 -0.20 1.94 17.54
C PRO A 201 0.66 2.83 16.62
N LEU A 202 0.75 2.57 15.31
CA LEU A 202 1.70 3.28 14.44
C LEU A 202 1.20 3.55 13.01
N ALA A 203 1.78 4.57 12.40
CA ALA A 203 1.74 4.80 10.96
C ALA A 203 3.11 4.53 10.35
N LEU A 204 3.13 3.99 9.13
CA LEU A 204 4.34 3.80 8.33
C LEU A 204 4.30 4.71 7.12
N HIS A 205 5.45 5.31 6.82
CA HIS A 205 5.61 6.26 5.74
C HIS A 205 6.80 5.91 4.86
N VAL A 206 6.63 6.04 3.54
CA VAL A 206 7.72 6.00 2.56
C VAL A 206 7.97 7.40 2.02
N THR A 207 9.11 7.98 2.37
CA THR A 207 9.42 9.40 2.06
C THR A 207 10.92 9.63 1.88
N ALA A 208 11.28 10.57 1.02
CA ALA A 208 12.64 11.10 0.91
C ALA A 208 13.00 12.10 2.03
N THR A 209 11.99 12.67 2.69
CA THR A 209 12.15 13.73 3.70
C THR A 209 11.59 13.28 5.06
N PRO A 210 12.29 12.40 5.79
CA PRO A 210 11.81 11.90 7.08
C PRO A 210 11.73 12.99 8.16
N GLY A 211 12.46 14.10 7.99
CA GLY A 211 12.58 15.14 9.01
C GLY A 211 13.30 14.60 10.24
N ASP A 212 12.78 14.93 11.43
CA ASP A 212 13.31 14.43 12.71
C ASP A 212 12.77 13.04 13.09
N ARG A 213 11.88 12.46 12.28
CA ARG A 213 11.31 11.13 12.54
C ARG A 213 12.40 10.06 12.43
N PRO A 214 12.45 9.08 13.35
CA PRO A 214 13.43 8.02 13.22
C PRO A 214 13.12 7.19 11.97
N ALA A 215 14.16 6.98 11.16
CA ALA A 215 14.00 6.44 9.82
C ALA A 215 15.15 5.53 9.44
N THR A 216 14.90 4.63 8.50
CA THR A 216 15.92 3.75 7.91
C THR A 216 15.75 3.66 6.40
N ARG A 217 16.87 3.55 5.66
CA ARG A 217 16.85 3.53 4.19
C ARG A 217 16.12 2.29 3.68
N LEU A 218 15.38 2.42 2.57
CA LEU A 218 14.74 1.28 1.93
C LEU A 218 15.76 0.32 1.26
N GLY A 219 16.89 0.87 0.82
CA GLY A 219 17.93 0.18 0.07
C GLY A 219 18.21 0.85 -1.26
N ALA A 220 19.18 0.34 -2.03
CA ALA A 220 19.57 0.94 -3.31
C ALA A 220 18.54 0.73 -4.43
N HIS A 221 17.78 -0.38 -4.38
CA HIS A 221 16.82 -0.77 -5.41
C HIS A 221 15.57 -1.40 -4.77
N PRO A 222 14.41 -1.30 -5.44
CA PRO A 222 13.18 -1.97 -4.99
C PRO A 222 13.41 -3.47 -4.87
N THR A 223 13.20 -4.01 -3.67
CA THR A 223 13.34 -5.44 -3.40
C THR A 223 12.50 -5.87 -2.21
N ARG A 224 12.31 -7.18 -2.06
CA ARG A 224 11.63 -7.80 -0.91
C ARG A 224 12.53 -7.79 0.33
N SER A 225 12.72 -6.61 0.90
CA SER A 225 13.61 -6.35 2.05
C SER A 225 12.87 -5.92 3.31
N PHE A 226 11.54 -6.07 3.41
CA PHE A 226 10.78 -5.51 4.55
C PHE A 226 11.38 -5.91 5.91
N ALA A 227 11.66 -7.19 6.12
CA ALA A 227 12.28 -7.69 7.36
C ALA A 227 13.63 -7.03 7.69
N ASP A 228 14.47 -6.77 6.69
CA ASP A 228 15.78 -6.16 6.86
C ASP A 228 15.63 -4.67 7.23
N VAL A 229 14.73 -3.97 6.53
CA VAL A 229 14.40 -2.56 6.78
C VAL A 229 13.75 -2.41 8.17
N TRP A 230 12.76 -3.24 8.52
CA TRP A 230 12.13 -3.26 9.83
C TRP A 230 13.15 -3.49 10.96
N THR A 231 14.07 -4.43 10.77
CA THR A 231 15.13 -4.72 11.75
C THR A 231 16.10 -3.57 11.92
N SER A 232 16.29 -2.76 10.88
CA SER A 232 17.23 -1.64 10.84
C SER A 232 16.62 -0.32 11.31
N LEU A 233 15.37 -0.32 11.79
CA LEU A 233 14.79 0.87 12.41
C LEU A 233 15.56 1.21 13.70
N PRO A 234 15.86 2.50 13.94
CA PRO A 234 16.68 2.92 15.07
C PRO A 234 15.99 2.77 16.44
N TYR A 235 14.70 2.40 16.46
CA TYR A 235 13.91 2.12 17.66
C TYR A 235 12.85 1.07 17.35
N HIS A 236 12.23 0.51 18.40
CA HIS A 236 11.11 -0.42 18.27
C HIS A 236 9.79 0.35 18.06
N PRO A 237 9.17 0.29 16.87
CA PRO A 237 7.94 1.06 16.59
C PRO A 237 6.72 0.56 17.36
N ILE A 238 6.79 -0.69 17.84
CA ILE A 238 5.75 -1.37 18.60
C ILE A 238 6.30 -1.57 20.01
N ASP A 239 5.45 -1.35 21.01
CA ASP A 239 5.80 -1.60 22.41
C ASP A 239 5.85 -3.11 22.68
N VAL A 240 7.02 -3.69 22.39
CA VAL A 240 7.32 -5.12 22.58
C VAL A 240 7.51 -5.49 24.06
N ASP A 241 7.58 -4.52 24.96
CA ASP A 241 7.80 -4.80 26.39
C ASP A 241 6.49 -4.94 27.17
N SER A 242 5.41 -4.32 26.71
CA SER A 242 4.11 -4.38 27.41
C SER A 242 3.45 -5.76 27.35
N GLU A 243 3.26 -6.32 26.15
CA GLU A 243 2.44 -7.53 25.99
C GLU A 243 3.02 -8.57 25.02
N ARG A 244 2.68 -9.84 25.25
CA ARG A 244 3.23 -10.98 24.50
C ARG A 244 2.88 -10.91 23.01
N GLN A 245 1.68 -10.46 22.67
CA GLN A 245 1.23 -10.36 21.28
C GLN A 245 2.08 -9.37 20.47
N TRP A 246 2.55 -8.28 21.08
CA TRP A 246 3.40 -7.29 20.42
C TRP A 246 4.80 -7.83 20.13
N ARG A 247 5.36 -8.65 21.03
CA ARG A 247 6.58 -9.42 20.74
C ARG A 247 6.40 -10.40 19.59
N LEU A 248 5.24 -11.04 19.51
CA LEU A 248 4.94 -11.99 18.45
C LEU A 248 4.83 -11.27 17.11
N LEU A 249 4.14 -10.13 17.05
CA LEU A 249 4.06 -9.28 15.86
C LEU A 249 5.47 -8.88 15.38
N ASP A 250 6.29 -8.27 16.24
CA ASP A 250 7.66 -7.85 15.88
C ASP A 250 8.52 -9.04 15.40
N ALA A 251 8.45 -10.19 16.07
CA ALA A 251 9.20 -11.38 15.68
C ALA A 251 8.82 -11.94 14.30
N GLN A 252 7.54 -11.83 13.89
CA GLN A 252 7.09 -12.22 12.56
C GLN A 252 7.51 -11.20 11.50
N LEU A 253 7.40 -9.90 11.79
CA LEU A 253 7.82 -8.83 10.87
C LEU A 253 9.30 -8.93 10.48
N ARG A 254 10.16 -9.38 11.40
CA ARG A 254 11.58 -9.67 11.13
C ARG A 254 11.85 -10.88 10.22
N ARG A 255 10.81 -11.54 9.71
CA ARG A 255 10.90 -12.70 8.80
C ARG A 255 10.21 -12.46 7.46
N ILE A 256 9.20 -11.58 7.42
CA ILE A 256 8.43 -11.30 6.22
C ILE A 256 9.23 -10.38 5.30
N ARG A 257 9.55 -10.87 4.11
CA ARG A 257 10.33 -10.12 3.12
C ARG A 257 9.47 -9.22 2.22
N SER A 258 8.26 -9.66 1.90
CA SER A 258 7.31 -8.93 1.06
C SER A 258 6.70 -7.77 1.82
N TRP A 259 6.80 -6.57 1.26
CA TRP A 259 6.27 -5.35 1.86
C TRP A 259 4.75 -5.39 2.00
N SER A 260 4.02 -5.65 0.92
CA SER A 260 2.55 -5.71 0.94
C SER A 260 2.01 -6.75 1.93
N THR A 261 2.65 -7.93 1.99
CA THR A 261 2.30 -8.97 2.96
C THR A 261 2.56 -8.55 4.40
N ALA A 262 3.67 -7.87 4.68
CA ALA A 262 3.99 -7.41 6.03
C ALA A 262 3.02 -6.30 6.51
N LEU A 263 2.72 -5.32 5.65
CA LEU A 263 1.79 -4.24 5.96
C LEU A 263 0.38 -4.80 6.26
N GLN A 264 -0.06 -5.76 5.44
CA GLN A 264 -1.33 -6.44 5.66
C GLN A 264 -1.35 -7.25 6.95
N PHE A 265 -0.23 -7.92 7.28
CA PHE A 265 -0.11 -8.67 8.52
C PHE A 265 -0.22 -7.75 9.74
N ILE A 266 0.40 -6.55 9.70
CA ILE A 266 0.27 -5.56 10.80
C ILE A 266 -1.19 -5.16 10.97
N GLU A 267 -1.86 -4.77 9.89
CA GLU A 267 -3.26 -4.33 9.91
C GLU A 267 -4.21 -5.39 10.47
N GLU A 268 -4.10 -6.64 9.99
CA GLU A 268 -4.91 -7.75 10.50
C GLU A 268 -4.62 -8.03 11.98
N PHE A 269 -3.33 -8.10 12.34
CA PHE A 269 -2.90 -8.44 13.70
C PHE A 269 -3.39 -7.41 14.71
N VAL A 270 -3.26 -6.13 14.39
CA VAL A 270 -3.76 -5.01 15.19
C VAL A 270 -5.26 -5.10 15.33
N THR A 271 -6.00 -5.33 14.24
CA THR A 271 -7.47 -5.39 14.29
C THR A 271 -7.97 -6.50 15.21
N GLU A 272 -7.39 -7.69 15.11
CA GLU A 272 -7.72 -8.85 15.95
C GLU A 272 -7.42 -8.61 17.45
N HIS A 273 -6.28 -7.98 17.75
CA HIS A 273 -5.82 -7.81 19.13
C HIS A 273 -6.28 -6.51 19.80
N ALA A 274 -6.61 -5.47 19.02
CA ALA A 274 -7.27 -4.26 19.52
C ALA A 274 -8.70 -4.58 20.00
N SER A 275 -9.39 -5.50 19.30
CA SER A 275 -10.73 -5.96 19.65
C SER A 275 -10.74 -6.82 20.92
N SER A 276 -9.63 -7.53 21.19
CA SER A 276 -9.46 -8.40 22.36
C SER A 276 -9.15 -7.65 23.69
N GLY A 277 -8.81 -6.36 23.63
CA GLY A 277 -8.57 -5.52 24.81
C GLY A 277 -9.85 -5.00 25.48
N GLY A 278 -10.99 -5.02 24.77
CA GLY A 278 -12.29 -4.53 25.24
C GLY A 278 -13.18 -5.58 25.90
N GLU A 279 -13.06 -6.85 25.51
CA GLU A 279 -13.83 -7.95 26.08
C GLU A 279 -12.97 -8.83 26.99
N ARG A 280 -12.70 -8.36 28.21
CA ARG A 280 -12.48 -9.31 29.30
C ARG A 280 -13.81 -10.02 29.53
N ARG A 281 -13.95 -11.22 28.95
CA ARG A 281 -14.98 -12.19 29.34
C ARG A 281 -14.94 -12.32 30.86
N ALA A 282 -15.95 -11.76 31.51
CA ALA A 282 -16.30 -12.16 32.87
C ALA A 282 -16.60 -13.66 32.83
N ILE A 283 -15.76 -14.43 33.51
CA ILE A 283 -16.12 -15.76 34.00
C ILE A 283 -16.61 -15.55 35.43
#